data_AF-A0A0U4YCH7-F1
#
_entry.id   AF-A0A0U4YCH7-F1
#
_cell.length_a   1.000
_cell.length_b   1.000
_cell.length_c   1.000
_cell.angle_alpha   90.00
_cell.angle_beta   90.00
_cell.angle_gamma   90.00
#
_symmetry.space_group_name_H-M   'P 1'
#
loop_
_entity.id
_entity.type
_entity.pdbx_description
1 polymer ?
#
loop_
_entity_poly.entity_id
_entity_poly.type
_entity_poly.pdbx_seq_one_letter_code
_entity_poly.pdbx_strand_id
1 'polypeptide(L)'
;MTDQVTVLFFAALREQIGQESLSVAIPSGGVPVTALRHQIEGASPAIAQALADQPKLRVAINKTLATFDQMVRPGDEVAFFPPMTGG
;
A
#
# COMPACT_ATOMS: atom_id res chain seq x y z
N MET A 1 18.15 -6.07 -10.71
CA MET A 1 17.83 -6.80 -9.48
C MET A 1 16.52 -6.23 -8.96
N THR A 2 15.60 -7.10 -8.56
CA THR A 2 14.31 -6.70 -7.97
C THR A 2 14.28 -7.21 -6.55
N ASP A 3 13.93 -6.32 -5.64
CA ASP A 3 13.82 -6.63 -4.23
C ASP A 3 12.35 -6.59 -3.80
N GLN A 4 12.07 -6.98 -2.56
CA GLN A 4 10.70 -7.09 -2.06
C GLN A 4 10.39 -5.98 -1.05
N VAL A 5 9.13 -5.57 -1.04
CA VAL A 5 8.53 -4.77 0.03
C VAL A 5 7.24 -5.43 0.50
N THR A 6 6.88 -5.17 1.74
CA THR A 6 5.65 -5.71 2.33
C THR A 6 4.59 -4.62 2.33
N VAL A 7 3.51 -4.85 1.59
CA VAL A 7 2.33 -3.99 1.61
C VAL A 7 1.34 -4.53 2.62
N LEU A 8 0.84 -3.68 3.52
CA LEU A 8 -0.12 -4.03 4.57
C LEU A 8 -1.45 -3.31 4.30
N PHE A 9 -2.56 -4.01 4.52
CA PHE A 9 -3.91 -3.47 4.41
C PHE A 9 -4.62 -3.54 5.76
N PHE A 10 -5.29 -2.46 6.15
CA PHE A 10 -5.99 -2.37 7.44
C PHE A 10 -7.47 -1.99 7.30
N ALA A 11 -8.22 -2.29 8.35
CA ALA A 11 -9.65 -1.97 8.48
C ALA A 11 -10.46 -2.43 7.25
N ALA A 12 -11.34 -1.57 6.72
CA ALA A 12 -12.20 -1.87 5.59
C ALA A 12 -11.44 -2.40 4.36
N LEU A 13 -10.20 -1.96 4.11
CA LEU A 13 -9.39 -2.49 3.01
C LEU A 13 -9.10 -3.98 3.18
N ARG A 14 -8.68 -4.38 4.38
CA ARG A 14 -8.41 -5.80 4.67
C ARG A 14 -9.68 -6.64 4.49
N GLU A 15 -10.82 -6.13 4.92
CA GLU A 15 -12.11 -6.82 4.80
C GLU A 15 -12.56 -6.98 3.34
N GLN A 16 -12.43 -5.91 2.54
CA GLN A 16 -12.79 -5.92 1.12
C GLN A 16 -11.83 -6.78 0.28
N ILE A 17 -10.52 -6.71 0.57
CA ILE A 17 -9.50 -7.44 -0.18
C ILE A 17 -9.42 -8.91 0.27
N GLY A 18 -9.74 -9.20 1.54
CA GLY A 18 -9.64 -10.53 2.13
C GLY A 18 -8.22 -10.97 2.48
N GLN A 19 -7.24 -10.07 2.39
CA GLN A 19 -5.84 -10.31 2.76
C GLN A 19 -5.29 -9.17 3.61
N GLU A 20 -4.44 -9.49 4.58
CA GLU A 20 -3.81 -8.48 5.45
C GLU A 20 -2.54 -7.87 4.85
N SER A 21 -1.87 -8.61 3.97
CA SER A 21 -0.61 -8.18 3.38
C SER A 21 -0.35 -8.79 2.00
N LEU A 22 0.55 -8.15 1.25
CA LEU A 22 1.03 -8.58 -0.05
C LEU A 22 2.53 -8.29 -0.15
N SER A 23 3.32 -9.25 -0.66
CA SER A 23 4.72 -9.00 -1.03
C SER A 23 4.80 -8.51 -2.47
N VAL A 24 5.49 -7.39 -2.68
CA VAL A 24 5.58 -6.75 -4.00
C VAL A 24 7.03 -6.58 -4.40
N ALA A 25 7.36 -7.03 -5.61
CA ALA A 25 8.67 -6.82 -6.20
C ALA A 25 8.82 -5.37 -6.68
N ILE A 26 9.88 -4.68 -6.26
CA ILE A 26 10.24 -3.34 -6.72
C ILE A 26 11.68 -3.31 -7.24
N PRO A 27 12.03 -2.36 -8.12
CA PRO A 27 13.42 -2.07 -8.47
C PRO A 27 14.29 -1.82 -7.24
N SER A 28 15.55 -2.27 -7.26
CA SER A 28 16.50 -2.02 -6.15
C SER A 28 16.75 -0.54 -5.86
N GLY A 29 16.46 0.35 -6.81
CA GLY A 29 16.52 1.81 -6.64
C GLY A 29 15.35 2.40 -5.84
N GLY A 30 14.35 1.59 -5.48
CA GLY A 30 13.11 2.05 -4.86
C GLY A 30 12.10 2.62 -5.86
N VAL A 31 10.88 2.87 -5.38
CA VAL A 31 9.79 3.46 -6.16
C VAL A 31 8.97 4.40 -5.27
N PRO A 32 8.33 5.45 -5.82
CA PRO A 32 7.38 6.24 -5.03
C PRO A 32 6.15 5.40 -4.68
N VAL A 33 5.49 5.75 -3.58
CA VAL A 33 4.25 5.08 -3.13
C VAL A 33 3.18 5.10 -4.23
N THR A 34 3.06 6.16 -5.03
CA THR A 34 2.15 6.23 -6.19
C THR A 34 2.38 5.09 -7.18
N ALA A 35 3.64 4.81 -7.54
CA ALA A 35 3.98 3.73 -8.44
C ALA A 35 3.70 2.36 -7.82
N LEU A 36 4.02 2.18 -6.53
CA LEU A 36 3.70 0.95 -5.80
C LEU A 36 2.19 0.70 -5.74
N ARG A 37 1.40 1.75 -5.49
CA ARG A 37 -0.06 1.70 -5.50
C ARG A 37 -0.59 1.23 -6.85
N HIS A 38 -0.16 1.85 -7.95
CA HIS A 38 -0.58 1.43 -9.28
C HIS A 38 -0.22 -0.03 -9.59
N GLN A 39 0.94 -0.49 -9.12
CA GLN A 39 1.36 -1.86 -9.28
C GLN A 39 0.44 -2.85 -8.55
N ILE A 40 0.04 -2.57 -7.31
CA ILE A 40 -0.85 -3.46 -6.55
C ILE A 40 -2.31 -3.37 -7.02
N GLU A 41 -2.76 -2.22 -7.53
CA GLU A 41 -4.06 -2.08 -8.20
C GLU A 41 -4.11 -2.98 -9.44
N GLY A 42 -3.03 -3.04 -10.23
CA GLY A 42 -2.91 -3.92 -11.38
C GLY A 42 -2.79 -5.42 -11.03
N ALA A 43 -2.43 -5.75 -9.79
CA ALA A 43 -2.22 -7.14 -9.36
C ALA A 43 -3.52 -7.87 -9.00
N SER A 44 -4.57 -7.16 -8.59
CA SER A 44 -5.86 -7.76 -8.25
C SER A 44 -7.02 -6.78 -8.43
N PRO A 45 -8.11 -7.18 -9.13
CA PRO A 45 -9.33 -6.39 -9.22
C PRO A 45 -9.93 -6.02 -7.86
N ALA A 46 -9.80 -6.91 -6.85
CA ALA A 46 -10.28 -6.64 -5.50
C ALA A 46 -9.49 -5.53 -4.80
N ILE A 47 -8.17 -5.49 -5.01
CA ILE A 47 -7.30 -4.41 -4.50
C ILE A 47 -7.67 -3.09 -5.18
N ALA A 48 -7.79 -3.10 -6.51
CA ALA A 48 -8.17 -1.91 -7.27
C ALA A 48 -9.49 -1.31 -6.77
N GLN A 49 -10.52 -2.14 -6.60
CA GLN A 49 -11.83 -1.69 -6.13
C GLN A 49 -11.75 -1.16 -4.69
N ALA A 50 -11.11 -1.90 -3.77
CA ALA A 50 -11.02 -1.50 -2.37
C ALA A 50 -10.25 -0.17 -2.18
N LEU A 51 -9.19 0.07 -2.95
CA LEU A 51 -8.45 1.33 -2.93
C LEU A 51 -9.24 2.48 -3.58
N ALA A 52 -10.02 2.21 -4.63
CA ALA A 52 -10.89 3.19 -5.27
C ALA A 52 -12.05 3.65 -4.37
N ASP A 53 -12.60 2.74 -3.56
CA ASP A 53 -13.67 3.04 -2.60
C ASP A 53 -13.21 3.94 -1.43
N GLN A 54 -11.91 4.15 -1.28
CA GLN A 54 -11.30 4.91 -0.18
C GLN A 54 -10.66 6.23 -0.68
N PRO A 55 -11.44 7.27 -0.99
CA PRO A 55 -10.91 8.53 -1.53
C PRO A 55 -10.01 9.31 -0.55
N LYS A 56 -10.06 8.98 0.75
CA LYS A 56 -9.24 9.60 1.81
C LYS A 56 -8.13 8.67 2.32
N LEU A 57 -7.73 7.70 1.50
CA LEU A 57 -6.70 6.72 1.84
C LEU A 57 -5.43 7.37 2.40
N ARG A 58 -4.92 6.83 3.49
CA ARG A 58 -3.65 7.20 4.08
C ARG A 58 -2.62 6.10 3.85
N VAL A 59 -1.36 6.51 3.88
CA VAL A 59 -0.22 5.61 3.74
C VAL A 59 0.79 5.85 4.86
N ALA A 60 1.44 4.80 5.32
CA ALA A 60 2.59 4.88 6.20
C ALA A 60 3.71 3.99 5.68
N ILE A 61 4.96 4.44 5.84
CA ILE A 61 6.16 3.64 5.55
C ILE A 61 6.85 3.41 6.90
N ASN A 62 7.12 2.16 7.24
CA ASN A 62 7.77 1.76 8.50
C ASN A 62 7.13 2.43 9.73
N LYS A 63 5.80 2.34 9.83
CA LYS A 63 4.97 2.91 10.91
C LYS A 63 4.97 4.44 11.02
N THR A 64 5.52 5.13 10.03
CA THR A 64 5.54 6.60 9.96
C THR A 64 4.63 7.07 8.83
N LEU A 65 3.74 8.04 9.11
CA LEU A 65 2.83 8.60 8.10
C LEU A 65 3.65 9.16 6.93
N ALA A 66 3.28 8.77 5.71
CA ALA A 66 3.98 9.10 4.49
C ALA A 66 3.05 9.80 3.50
N THR A 67 3.64 10.45 2.50
CA THR A 67 2.92 10.95 1.33
C THR A 67 3.00 9.95 0.19
N PHE A 68 2.11 10.09 -0.80
CA PHE A 68 2.13 9.23 -1.99
C PHE A 68 3.37 9.43 -2.88
N ASP A 69 4.09 10.54 -2.73
CA ASP A 69 5.33 10.81 -3.46
C ASP A 69 6.58 10.32 -2.74
N GLN A 70 6.45 9.85 -1.49
CA GLN A 70 7.59 9.36 -0.72
C GLN A 70 8.15 8.08 -1.34
N MET A 71 9.48 7.97 -1.36
CA MET A 71 10.19 6.80 -1.89
C MET A 71 10.10 5.63 -0.92
N VAL A 72 9.65 4.50 -1.44
CA VAL A 72 9.69 3.17 -0.82
C VAL A 72 10.96 2.47 -1.26
N ARG A 73 11.68 1.88 -0.32
CA ARG A 73 12.93 1.14 -0.55
C ARG A 73 12.73 -0.35 -0.31
N PRO A 74 13.60 -1.19 -0.90
CA PRO A 74 13.67 -2.61 -0.58
C PRO A 74 13.64 -2.89 0.94
N GLY A 75 12.78 -3.82 1.36
CA GLY A 75 12.60 -4.19 2.76
C GLY A 75 11.66 -3.30 3.57
N ASP A 76 11.14 -2.20 3.01
CA ASP A 76 10.16 -1.36 3.70
C ASP A 76 8.81 -2.04 3.86
N GLU A 77 8.12 -1.69 4.95
CA GLU A 77 6.71 -1.99 5.18
C GLU A 77 5.85 -0.78 4.82
N VAL A 78 4.94 -0.95 3.84
CA VAL A 78 4.04 0.10 3.37
C VAL A 78 2.61 -0.24 3.73
N ALA A 79 2.01 0.53 4.64
CA ALA A 79 0.65 0.32 5.10
C ALA A 79 -0.33 1.26 4.40
N PHE A 80 -1.38 0.71 3.79
CA PHE A 80 -2.53 1.44 3.29
C PHE A 80 -3.71 1.27 4.24
N PHE A 81 -4.30 2.39 4.66
CA PHE A 81 -5.40 2.38 5.60
C PHE A 81 -6.34 3.56 5.38
N PRO A 82 -7.66 3.37 5.55
CA PRO A 82 -8.60 4.49 5.56
C PRO A 82 -8.32 5.40 6.77
N PRO A 83 -8.75 6.67 6.74
CA PRO A 83 -8.62 7.53 7.90
C PRO A 83 -9.39 6.88 9.07
N MET A 84 -8.72 6.63 10.18
CA MET A 84 -9.38 6.21 11.41
C MET A 84 -10.39 7.30 11.78
N THR A 85 -11.68 7.04 11.60
CA THR A 85 -12.74 7.83 12.22
C THR A 85 -12.75 7.44 13.70
N GLY A 86 -11.87 8.07 14.48
CA GLY A 86 -12.01 8.06 15.92
C GLY A 86 -13.31 8.78 16.27
N GLY A 87 -14.19 8.09 17.00
CA GLY A 87 -15.23 8.75 17.79
C GLY A 87 -14.64 9.52 18.96
#